data_AF-A0A835E472-F1
#
_entry.id   AF-A0A835E472-F1
#
_cell.length_a   1.000
_cell.length_b   1.000
_cell.length_c   1.000
_cell.angle_alpha   90.00
_cell.angle_beta   90.00
_cell.angle_gamma   90.00
#
_symmetry.space_group_name_H-M   'P 1'
#
loop_
_entity.id
_entity.type
_entity.pdbx_description
1 polymer ?
#
loop_
_entity_poly.entity_id
_entity_poly.type
_entity_poly.pdbx_seq_one_letter_code
_entity_poly.pdbx_strand_id
1 'polypeptide(L)'
;MKSAHGSGESDEQILERAHAVYKSENSQKPFLFEYWWRVIKDQPKWARVYPLENKRLKLNASGAYTSSSNQDTDEASPAANPRPLGRNISRAKLKGKIKSNSQCLGDRLSNETVQVFNDSQLKKTEAIKKMASATTEHAKAIAEQNNLDKMSKYIQLISIDTTNSSAVEKARHDMVLNYFTKELFPEDKS
;
A
#
# COMPACT_ATOMS: atom_id res chain seq x y z
N MET A 1 -14.81 -3.11 -35.23
CA MET A 1 -14.33 -2.93 -33.85
C MET A 1 -15.05 -3.95 -32.98
N LYS A 2 -14.35 -4.95 -32.44
CA LYS A 2 -14.96 -5.93 -31.53
C LYS A 2 -15.24 -5.20 -30.22
N SER A 3 -16.47 -5.22 -29.71
CA SER A 3 -16.74 -4.67 -28.38
C SER A 3 -15.84 -5.39 -27.38
N ALA A 4 -15.15 -4.66 -26.51
CA ALA A 4 -14.28 -5.27 -25.51
C ALA A 4 -15.06 -6.17 -24.55
N HIS A 5 -16.37 -5.93 -24.43
CA HIS A 5 -17.31 -6.66 -23.60
C HIS A 5 -18.40 -7.29 -24.47
N GLY A 6 -18.72 -8.56 -24.20
CA GLY A 6 -19.90 -9.21 -24.75
C GLY A 6 -21.15 -8.65 -24.07
N SER A 7 -22.24 -8.46 -24.82
CA SER A 7 -23.52 -8.11 -24.21
C SER A 7 -23.93 -9.20 -23.22
N GLY A 8 -24.04 -8.87 -21.93
CA GLY A 8 -24.37 -9.82 -20.86
C GLY A 8 -23.20 -10.27 -19.98
N GLU A 9 -22.01 -9.70 -20.15
CA GLU A 9 -20.89 -9.95 -19.24
C GLU A 9 -21.19 -9.38 -17.85
N SER A 10 -21.08 -10.21 -16.82
CA SER A 10 -21.29 -9.80 -15.42
C SER A 10 -20.10 -8.96 -14.90
N ASP A 11 -20.36 -8.11 -13.90
CA ASP A 11 -19.31 -7.33 -13.22
C ASP A 11 -18.15 -8.22 -12.72
N GLU A 12 -18.46 -9.44 -12.29
CA GLU A 12 -17.47 -10.41 -11.81
C GLU A 12 -16.54 -10.89 -12.94
N GLN A 13 -17.10 -11.17 -14.12
CA GLN A 13 -16.32 -11.57 -15.30
C GLN A 13 -15.40 -10.44 -15.78
N ILE A 14 -15.89 -9.20 -15.75
CA ILE A 14 -15.08 -8.02 -16.09
C ILE A 14 -13.93 -7.87 -15.09
N LEU A 15 -14.19 -8.05 -13.80
CA LEU A 15 -13.20 -7.97 -12.74
C LEU A 15 -12.15 -9.08 -12.85
N GLU A 16 -12.57 -10.31 -13.12
CA GLU A 16 -11.68 -11.46 -13.30
C GLU A 16 -10.72 -11.24 -14.47
N ARG A 17 -11.25 -10.73 -15.60
CA ARG A 17 -10.41 -10.37 -16.75
C ARG A 17 -9.43 -9.25 -16.41
N ALA A 18 -9.87 -8.23 -15.68
CA ALA A 18 -8.99 -7.14 -15.23
C ALA A 18 -7.87 -7.67 -14.32
N HIS A 19 -8.17 -8.61 -13.42
CA HIS A 19 -7.16 -9.28 -12.59
C HIS A 19 -6.18 -10.11 -13.40
N ALA A 20 -6.65 -10.81 -14.43
CA ALA A 20 -5.78 -11.59 -15.32
C ALA A 20 -4.77 -10.68 -16.03
N VAL A 21 -5.21 -9.53 -16.54
CA VAL A 21 -4.32 -8.53 -17.15
C VAL A 21 -3.30 -8.01 -16.12
N TYR A 22 -3.76 -7.60 -14.92
CA TYR A 22 -2.87 -7.09 -13.88
C TYR A 22 -1.82 -8.13 -13.44
N LYS A 23 -2.23 -9.39 -13.23
CA LYS A 23 -1.31 -10.49 -12.89
C LYS A 23 -0.25 -10.71 -13.96
N SER A 24 -0.63 -10.60 -15.24
CA SER A 24 0.30 -10.77 -16.36
C SER A 24 1.38 -9.68 -16.40
N GLU A 25 1.03 -8.44 -16.02
CA GLU A 25 1.94 -7.29 -16.06
C GLU A 25 2.76 -7.13 -14.77
N ASN A 26 2.27 -7.63 -13.64
CA ASN A 26 2.82 -7.35 -12.31
C ASN A 26 3.39 -8.58 -11.60
N SER A 27 4.14 -9.42 -12.33
CA SER A 27 4.85 -10.59 -11.78
C SER A 27 3.93 -11.58 -11.05
N GLN A 28 2.74 -11.85 -11.58
CA GLN A 28 1.75 -12.76 -10.98
C GLN A 28 1.24 -12.34 -9.59
N LYS A 29 1.47 -11.08 -9.18
CA LYS A 29 1.00 -10.58 -7.89
C LYS A 29 -0.52 -10.35 -7.93
N PRO A 30 -1.26 -10.70 -6.86
CA PRO A 30 -2.68 -10.39 -6.76
C PRO A 30 -2.91 -8.88 -6.60
N PHE A 31 -4.07 -8.40 -7.04
CA PHE A 31 -4.48 -7.02 -6.84
C PHE A 31 -4.94 -6.80 -5.38
N LEU A 32 -4.17 -6.01 -4.62
CA LEU A 32 -4.36 -5.87 -3.16
C LEU A 32 -5.56 -4.97 -2.77
N PHE A 33 -6.01 -4.09 -3.68
CA PHE A 33 -7.02 -3.07 -3.37
C PHE A 33 -8.42 -3.46 -3.85
N GLU A 34 -8.66 -4.72 -4.15
CA GLU A 34 -9.97 -5.20 -4.62
C GLU A 34 -11.08 -4.90 -3.61
N TYR A 35 -10.83 -5.19 -2.34
CA TYR A 35 -11.77 -4.94 -1.25
C TYR A 35 -12.16 -3.46 -1.19
N TRP A 36 -11.17 -2.57 -1.24
CA TRP A 36 -11.40 -1.13 -1.24
C TRP A 36 -12.20 -0.70 -2.46
N TRP A 37 -11.85 -1.18 -3.66
CA TRP A 37 -12.59 -0.90 -4.88
C TRP A 37 -14.06 -1.31 -4.78
N ARG A 38 -14.36 -2.52 -4.28
CA ARG A 38 -15.75 -2.99 -4.09
C ARG A 38 -16.55 -2.09 -3.15
N VAL A 39 -15.94 -1.59 -2.07
CA VAL A 39 -16.61 -0.70 -1.09
C VAL A 39 -16.82 0.71 -1.66
N ILE A 40 -15.92 1.14 -2.53
CA ILE A 40 -15.84 2.50 -3.03
C ILE A 40 -16.70 2.68 -4.29
N LYS A 41 -16.72 1.71 -5.21
CA LYS A 41 -17.29 1.90 -6.56
C LYS A 41 -18.74 2.40 -6.58
N ASP A 42 -19.53 2.03 -5.57
CA ASP A 42 -20.97 2.35 -5.48
C ASP A 42 -21.26 3.68 -4.77
N GLN A 43 -20.23 4.41 -4.30
CA GLN A 43 -20.48 5.71 -3.65
C GLN A 43 -21.00 6.73 -4.68
N PRO A 44 -21.98 7.57 -4.28
CA PRO A 44 -22.67 8.50 -5.19
C PRO A 44 -21.76 9.55 -5.83
N LYS A 45 -20.60 9.83 -5.20
CA LYS A 45 -19.58 10.73 -5.77
C LYS A 45 -18.87 10.16 -7.02
N TRP A 46 -18.90 8.85 -7.21
CA TRP A 46 -18.35 8.16 -8.39
C TRP A 46 -19.43 7.57 -9.29
N ALA A 47 -20.69 7.57 -8.85
CA ALA A 47 -21.82 7.35 -9.74
C ALA A 47 -21.81 8.42 -10.84
N ARG A 48 -21.98 8.01 -12.11
CA ARG A 48 -22.08 8.95 -13.22
C ARG A 48 -23.34 9.80 -13.04
N VAL A 49 -23.16 11.05 -12.58
CA VAL A 49 -24.23 12.06 -12.42
C VAL A 49 -24.73 12.61 -13.77
N TYR A 50 -24.21 12.11 -14.89
CA TYR A 50 -24.73 12.50 -16.19
C TYR A 50 -26.06 11.78 -16.42
N PRO A 51 -27.16 12.50 -16.68
CA PRO A 51 -28.36 11.88 -17.25
C PRO A 51 -27.91 11.14 -18.50
N LEU A 52 -28.15 9.83 -18.54
CA LEU A 52 -27.99 9.02 -19.74
C LEU A 52 -29.11 9.32 -20.75
N GLU A 53 -29.50 10.60 -20.87
CA GLU A 53 -30.22 11.06 -22.03
C GLU A 53 -29.18 11.21 -23.13
N ASN A 54 -28.90 10.09 -23.79
CA ASN A 54 -28.32 10.10 -25.12
C ASN A 54 -29.22 10.98 -25.99
N LYS A 55 -28.89 12.28 -26.13
CA LYS A 55 -29.51 13.23 -27.07
C LYS A 55 -29.35 12.83 -28.56
N ARG A 56 -28.93 11.59 -28.82
CA ARG A 56 -28.83 10.95 -30.13
C ARG A 56 -29.63 9.65 -30.15
N LEU A 57 -30.93 9.74 -29.89
CA LEU A 57 -31.87 8.67 -30.24
C LEU A 57 -33.16 9.31 -30.75
N LYS A 58 -33.15 9.68 -32.04
CA LYS A 58 -34.31 9.55 -32.94
C LYS A 58 -33.79 9.28 -34.35
N LEU A 59 -33.71 8.01 -34.72
CA LEU A 59 -33.69 7.60 -36.12
C LEU A 59 -35.16 7.52 -36.53
N ASN A 60 -35.73 8.65 -36.93
CA ASN A 60 -36.97 8.59 -37.71
C ASN A 60 -36.60 8.08 -39.11
N ALA A 61 -37.48 7.29 -39.71
CA ALA A 61 -37.26 6.59 -40.99
C ALA A 61 -37.04 7.50 -42.21
N SER A 62 -36.89 8.83 -42.02
CA SER A 62 -36.72 9.81 -43.09
C SER A 62 -35.33 10.48 -43.11
N GLY A 63 -34.40 10.14 -42.22
CA GLY A 63 -32.98 10.50 -42.37
C GLY A 63 -32.66 11.98 -42.58
N ALA A 64 -33.32 12.90 -41.88
CA ALA A 64 -33.05 14.34 -41.95
C ALA A 64 -32.46 14.88 -40.64
N TYR A 65 -31.47 15.79 -40.76
CA TYR A 65 -30.83 16.48 -39.63
C TYR A 65 -31.79 17.51 -39.01
N THR A 66 -32.02 17.44 -37.70
CA THR A 66 -32.63 18.57 -36.97
C THR A 66 -31.55 19.62 -36.69
N SER A 67 -31.35 20.53 -37.63
CA SER A 67 -30.69 21.80 -37.34
C SER A 67 -31.66 22.68 -36.55
N SER A 68 -31.49 22.74 -35.23
CA SER A 68 -32.10 23.75 -34.36
C SER A 68 -30.96 24.69 -33.95
N SER A 69 -30.60 25.66 -34.79
CA SER A 69 -31.13 27.04 -34.79
C SER A 69 -30.74 27.79 -33.51
N ASN A 70 -29.89 28.80 -33.70
CA ASN A 70 -29.39 29.70 -32.67
C ASN A 70 -30.56 30.50 -32.07
N GLN A 71 -30.76 30.41 -30.77
CA GLN A 71 -31.49 31.42 -30.01
C GLN A 71 -30.49 32.10 -29.08
N ASP A 72 -30.08 33.31 -29.48
CA ASP A 72 -29.75 34.37 -28.54
C ASP A 72 -31.00 34.64 -27.70
N THR A 73 -30.92 34.35 -26.40
CA THR A 73 -31.84 34.91 -25.41
C THR A 73 -31.04 35.14 -24.15
N ASP A 74 -30.89 36.41 -23.83
CA ASP A 74 -30.24 36.96 -22.66
C ASP A 74 -31.10 36.63 -21.43
N GLU A 75 -30.87 35.48 -20.82
CA GLU A 75 -31.41 35.14 -19.51
C GLU A 75 -30.38 34.32 -18.73
N ALA A 76 -29.96 34.88 -17.59
CA ALA A 76 -28.91 34.38 -16.73
C ALA A 76 -29.23 32.97 -16.19
N SER A 77 -28.89 31.95 -16.96
CA SER A 77 -28.86 30.57 -16.49
C SER A 77 -27.68 30.40 -15.53
N PRO A 78 -27.87 29.98 -14.27
CA PRO A 78 -26.75 29.65 -13.42
C PRO A 78 -26.10 28.42 -14.01
N ALA A 79 -24.91 28.59 -14.60
CA ALA A 79 -24.06 27.48 -15.02
C ALA A 79 -23.93 26.51 -13.83
N ALA A 80 -24.70 25.42 -13.87
CA ALA A 80 -24.68 24.39 -12.86
C ALA A 80 -23.30 23.72 -12.92
N ASN A 81 -22.40 24.19 -12.05
CA ASN A 81 -20.98 23.87 -11.93
C ASN A 81 -20.05 24.49 -12.99
N PRO A 82 -19.56 25.73 -12.77
CA PRO A 82 -18.37 26.20 -13.46
C PRO A 82 -17.18 25.30 -13.09
N ARG A 83 -16.39 24.90 -14.08
CA ARG A 83 -15.16 24.13 -13.85
C ARG A 83 -14.24 24.89 -12.87
N PRO A 84 -13.54 24.19 -11.97
CA PRO A 84 -12.64 24.85 -11.03
C PRO A 84 -11.59 25.66 -11.79
N LEU A 85 -11.42 26.92 -11.39
CA LEU A 85 -10.50 27.84 -12.04
C LEU A 85 -9.07 27.31 -11.94
N GLY A 86 -8.35 27.36 -13.07
CA GLY A 86 -6.96 26.91 -13.15
C GLY A 86 -6.07 27.58 -12.11
N ARG A 87 -5.06 26.82 -11.63
CA ARG A 87 -4.12 27.15 -10.54
C ARG A 87 -3.51 28.57 -10.58
N ASN A 88 -3.36 29.16 -11.77
CA ASN A 88 -2.76 30.50 -11.92
C ASN A 88 -3.78 31.63 -11.71
N ILE A 89 -5.06 31.41 -12.05
CA ILE A 89 -6.13 32.40 -11.91
C ILE A 89 -6.62 32.45 -10.45
N SER A 90 -6.67 31.30 -9.79
CA SER A 90 -7.04 31.20 -8.36
C SER A 90 -6.04 31.91 -7.44
N ARG A 91 -4.74 31.88 -7.76
CA ARG A 91 -3.71 32.64 -7.02
C ARG A 91 -3.77 34.14 -7.28
N ALA A 92 -4.19 34.55 -8.48
CA ALA A 92 -4.35 35.97 -8.81
C ALA A 92 -5.52 36.63 -8.05
N LYS A 93 -6.64 35.91 -7.86
CA LYS A 93 -7.79 36.42 -7.08
C LYS A 93 -7.45 36.65 -5.59
N LEU A 94 -6.55 35.86 -5.03
CA LEU A 94 -6.10 36.02 -3.63
C LEU A 94 -5.26 37.28 -3.42
N LYS A 95 -4.69 37.88 -4.47
CA LYS A 95 -3.89 39.12 -4.36
C LYS A 95 -4.67 40.40 -4.67
N GLY A 96 -5.94 40.32 -5.07
CA GLY A 96 -6.65 41.46 -5.62
C GLY A 96 -8.15 41.50 -5.36
N LYS A 97 -8.57 41.51 -4.09
CA LYS A 97 -9.74 42.29 -3.60
C LYS A 97 -9.94 42.11 -2.11
N ILE A 98 -9.62 43.16 -1.35
CA ILE A 98 -10.16 43.36 0.01
C ILE A 98 -11.61 43.79 -0.20
N LYS A 99 -12.56 42.87 0.01
CA LYS A 99 -13.92 43.23 0.41
C LYS A 99 -14.52 42.07 1.21
N SER A 100 -14.88 42.42 2.44
CA SER A 100 -15.40 41.62 3.52
C SER A 100 -16.63 40.79 3.13
N ASN A 101 -16.48 39.47 3.20
CA ASN A 101 -17.36 38.54 3.93
C ASN A 101 -16.83 37.14 3.66
N SER A 102 -15.72 36.82 4.31
CA SER A 102 -15.30 35.44 4.45
C SER A 102 -15.95 34.93 5.72
N GLN A 103 -17.05 34.19 5.59
CA GLN A 103 -17.20 33.00 6.44
C GLN A 103 -16.07 32.05 6.03
N CYS A 104 -14.86 32.42 6.45
CA CYS A 104 -13.81 31.44 6.67
C CYS A 104 -14.44 30.52 7.70
N LEU A 105 -14.68 29.28 7.32
CA LEU A 105 -14.54 28.19 8.26
C LEU A 105 -13.08 28.25 8.73
N GLY A 106 -12.81 29.17 9.67
CA GLY A 106 -11.82 28.97 10.69
C GLY A 106 -12.36 27.83 11.52
N ASP A 107 -12.26 26.62 10.96
CA ASP A 107 -12.43 25.40 11.71
C ASP A 107 -11.25 25.42 12.69
N ARG A 108 -11.54 26.01 13.85
CA ARG A 108 -10.66 26.11 14.99
C ARG A 108 -10.23 24.68 15.25
N LEU A 109 -9.01 24.31 14.83
CA LEU A 109 -8.42 22.99 15.07
C LEU A 109 -8.80 22.59 16.49
N SER A 110 -9.80 21.72 16.61
CA SER A 110 -10.33 21.39 17.92
C SER A 110 -9.21 20.70 18.67
N ASN A 111 -9.12 20.95 19.98
CA ASN A 111 -8.13 20.26 20.81
C ASN A 111 -8.23 18.74 20.63
N GLU A 112 -9.43 18.24 20.35
CA GLU A 112 -9.72 16.86 19.99
C GLU A 112 -9.01 16.39 18.72
N THR A 113 -9.01 17.17 17.63
CA THR A 113 -8.30 16.82 16.38
C THR A 113 -6.78 16.73 16.60
N VAL A 114 -6.22 17.65 17.40
CA VAL A 114 -4.79 17.64 17.75
C VAL A 114 -4.45 16.44 18.65
N GLN A 115 -5.33 16.11 19.59
CA GLN A 115 -5.16 14.96 20.49
C GLN A 115 -5.18 13.64 19.73
N VAL A 116 -6.13 13.46 18.80
CA VAL A 116 -6.20 12.27 17.93
C VAL A 116 -4.93 12.11 17.08
N PHE A 117 -4.36 13.22 16.60
CA PHE A 117 -3.09 13.18 15.88
C PHE A 117 -1.93 12.72 16.78
N ASN A 118 -1.80 13.28 17.98
CA ASN A 118 -0.75 12.91 18.92
C ASN A 118 -0.86 11.44 19.34
N ASP A 119 -2.07 10.96 19.63
CA ASP A 119 -2.32 9.56 19.96
C ASP A 119 -1.96 8.62 18.79
N SER A 120 -2.24 9.05 17.56
CA SER A 120 -1.83 8.33 16.35
C SER A 120 -0.31 8.27 16.21
N GLN A 121 0.41 9.35 16.52
CA GLN A 121 1.88 9.34 16.52
C GLN A 121 2.45 8.44 17.62
N LEU A 122 1.91 8.49 18.84
CA LEU A 122 2.33 7.62 19.95
C LEU A 122 2.13 6.14 19.61
N LYS A 123 0.97 5.76 19.06
CA LYS A 123 0.73 4.37 18.64
C LYS A 123 1.73 3.90 17.57
N LYS A 124 2.11 4.77 16.64
CA LYS A 124 3.13 4.46 15.63
C LYS A 124 4.51 4.24 16.25
N THR A 125 4.92 5.11 17.17
CA THR A 125 6.24 4.96 17.83
C THR A 125 6.30 3.71 18.70
N GLU A 126 5.21 3.39 19.41
CA GLU A 126 5.10 2.14 20.18
C GLU A 126 5.17 0.91 19.28
N ALA A 127 4.49 0.91 18.13
CA ALA A 127 4.55 -0.19 17.18
C ALA A 127 5.97 -0.39 16.63
N ILE A 128 6.67 0.71 16.29
CA ILE A 128 8.07 0.66 15.84
C ILE A 128 8.96 0.10 16.95
N LYS A 129 8.79 0.54 18.20
CA LYS A 129 9.58 0.06 19.34
C LYS A 129 9.36 -1.44 19.60
N LYS A 130 8.11 -1.91 19.53
CA LYS A 130 7.78 -3.35 19.67
C LYS A 130 8.36 -4.19 18.54
N MET A 131 8.34 -3.70 17.30
CA MET A 131 9.00 -4.39 16.19
C MET A 131 10.51 -4.45 16.39
N ALA A 132 11.14 -3.37 16.85
CA ALA A 132 12.57 -3.34 17.13
C ALA A 132 12.95 -4.28 18.28
N SER A 133 12.17 -4.35 19.37
CA SER A 133 12.44 -5.31 20.45
C SER A 133 12.29 -6.75 19.95
N ALA A 134 11.22 -7.05 19.21
CA ALA A 134 10.99 -8.38 18.65
C ALA A 134 12.11 -8.84 17.70
N THR A 135 12.66 -7.96 16.86
CA THR A 135 13.79 -8.33 15.99
C THR A 135 15.06 -8.61 16.80
N THR A 136 15.34 -7.81 17.84
CA THR A 136 16.50 -8.05 18.71
C THR A 136 16.36 -9.34 19.54
N GLU A 137 15.17 -9.63 20.05
CA GLU A 137 14.88 -10.86 20.78
C GLU A 137 15.01 -12.08 19.86
N HIS A 138 14.46 -12.01 18.65
CA HIS A 138 14.61 -13.07 17.66
C HIS A 138 16.08 -13.29 17.24
N ALA A 139 16.85 -12.22 17.07
CA ALA A 139 18.29 -12.33 16.78
C ALA A 139 19.07 -12.98 17.93
N LYS A 140 18.75 -12.63 19.18
CA LYS A 140 19.33 -13.28 20.37
C LYS A 140 18.96 -14.76 20.45
N ALA A 141 17.69 -15.10 20.24
CA ALA A 141 17.23 -16.48 20.24
C ALA A 141 17.93 -17.33 19.15
N ILE A 142 18.13 -16.79 17.95
CA ILE A 142 18.93 -17.45 16.91
C ILE A 142 20.37 -17.66 17.37
N ALA A 143 21.00 -16.65 17.96
CA ALA A 143 22.37 -16.76 18.46
C ALA A 143 22.50 -17.81 19.57
N GLU A 144 21.54 -17.87 20.50
CA GLU A 144 21.45 -18.88 21.56
C GLU A 144 21.27 -20.29 20.98
N GLN A 145 20.37 -20.47 20.00
CA GLN A 145 20.16 -21.75 19.34
C GLN A 145 21.43 -22.24 18.63
N ASN A 146 22.11 -21.35 17.89
CA ASN A 146 23.40 -21.66 17.27
C ASN A 146 24.45 -22.06 18.32
N ASN A 147 24.43 -21.44 19.51
CA ASN A 147 25.35 -21.78 20.59
C ASN A 147 25.05 -23.18 21.17
N LEU A 148 23.77 -23.52 21.36
CA LEU A 148 23.34 -24.86 21.78
C LEU A 148 23.74 -25.94 20.77
N ASP A 149 23.55 -25.69 19.48
CA ASP A 149 23.94 -26.62 18.42
C ASP A 149 25.46 -26.86 18.40
N LYS A 150 26.26 -25.80 18.62
CA LYS A 150 27.72 -25.91 18.77
C LYS A 150 28.10 -26.72 20.01
N MET A 151 27.46 -26.46 21.15
CA MET A 151 27.67 -27.21 22.38
C MET A 151 27.36 -28.70 22.20
N SER A 152 26.24 -29.03 21.55
CA SER A 152 25.87 -30.41 21.24
C SER A 152 26.93 -31.11 20.38
N LYS A 153 27.44 -30.43 19.34
CA LYS A 153 28.52 -30.97 18.48
C LYS A 153 29.83 -31.15 19.24
N TYR A 154 30.17 -30.22 20.12
CA TYR A 154 31.35 -30.33 20.97
C TYR A 154 31.28 -31.56 21.88
N ILE A 155 30.15 -31.79 22.55
CA ILE A 155 29.92 -32.98 23.39
C ILE A 155 29.98 -34.26 22.55
N GLN A 156 29.45 -34.25 21.33
CA GLN A 156 29.60 -35.40 20.44
C GLN A 156 31.07 -35.67 20.12
N LEU A 157 31.84 -34.65 19.73
CA LEU A 157 33.25 -34.81 19.38
C LEU A 157 34.11 -35.33 20.54
N ILE A 158 33.88 -34.85 21.76
CA ILE A 158 34.64 -35.30 22.94
C ILE A 158 34.30 -36.74 23.34
N SER A 159 33.09 -37.22 22.99
CA SER A 159 32.65 -38.59 23.28
C SER A 159 33.14 -39.64 22.27
N ILE A 160 33.71 -39.21 21.14
CA ILE A 160 34.24 -40.13 20.13
C ILE A 160 35.49 -40.83 20.66
N ASP A 161 35.52 -42.15 20.58
CA ASP A 161 36.71 -42.95 20.89
C ASP A 161 37.77 -42.76 19.80
N THR A 162 38.91 -42.18 20.16
CA THR A 162 40.04 -41.90 19.26
C THR A 162 41.20 -42.88 19.45
N THR A 163 41.02 -43.96 20.22
CA THR A 163 42.09 -44.93 20.52
C THR A 163 42.73 -45.51 19.26
N ASN A 164 41.93 -45.83 18.24
CA ASN A 164 42.39 -46.38 16.95
C ASN A 164 42.66 -45.31 15.86
N SER A 165 42.58 -44.03 16.17
CA SER A 165 42.85 -42.97 15.18
C SER A 165 44.36 -42.76 14.98
N SER A 166 44.75 -42.41 13.75
CA SER A 166 46.14 -42.07 13.42
C SER A 166 46.57 -40.76 14.09
N ALA A 167 47.88 -40.53 14.24
CA ALA A 167 48.41 -39.32 14.88
C ALA A 167 47.96 -38.02 14.18
N VAL A 168 47.83 -38.04 12.85
CA VAL A 168 47.37 -36.88 12.07
C VAL A 168 45.89 -36.58 12.32
N GLU A 169 45.07 -37.64 12.44
CA GLU A 169 43.64 -37.48 12.73
C GLU A 169 43.41 -36.97 14.15
N LYS A 170 44.18 -37.46 15.12
CA LYS A 170 44.16 -36.95 16.51
C LYS A 170 44.47 -35.46 16.57
N ALA A 171 45.55 -35.03 15.89
CA ALA A 171 45.91 -33.62 15.83
C ALA A 171 44.81 -32.74 15.19
N ARG A 172 44.13 -33.24 14.15
CA ARG A 172 42.99 -32.54 13.54
C ARG A 172 41.79 -32.47 14.49
N HIS A 173 41.48 -33.56 15.18
CA HIS A 173 40.38 -33.63 16.16
C HIS A 173 40.62 -32.64 17.30
N ASP A 174 41.82 -32.61 17.86
CA ASP A 174 42.22 -31.64 18.90
C ASP A 174 42.10 -30.20 18.40
N MET A 175 42.47 -29.93 17.14
CA MET A 175 42.35 -28.59 16.56
C MET A 175 40.89 -28.13 16.46
N VAL A 176 39.98 -29.02 16.09
CA VAL A 176 38.54 -28.73 16.02
C VAL A 176 37.96 -28.54 17.42
N LEU A 177 38.34 -29.37 18.40
CA LEU A 177 37.93 -29.19 19.79
C LEU A 177 38.39 -27.84 20.34
N ASN A 178 39.64 -27.46 20.10
CA ASN A 178 40.18 -26.15 20.51
C ASN A 178 39.49 -24.95 19.84
N TYR A 179 38.98 -25.13 18.62
CA TYR A 179 38.17 -24.10 17.97
C TYR A 179 36.83 -23.92 18.68
N PHE A 180 36.12 -25.02 18.96
CA PHE A 180 34.84 -24.97 19.69
C PHE A 180 35.02 -24.44 21.12
N THR A 181 36.08 -24.82 21.83
CA THR A 181 36.31 -24.32 23.20
C THR A 181 36.48 -22.81 23.23
N LYS A 182 37.26 -22.23 22.31
CA LYS A 182 37.44 -20.77 22.22
C LYS A 182 36.16 -20.02 21.88
N GLU A 183 35.29 -20.63 21.07
CA GLU A 183 34.04 -20.00 20.64
C GLU A 183 32.93 -20.11 21.70
N LEU A 184 32.85 -21.25 22.40
CA LEU A 184 31.88 -21.52 23.46
C LEU A 184 32.27 -20.90 24.81
N PHE A 185 33.57 -20.90 25.10
CA PHE A 185 34.16 -20.42 26.35
C PHE A 185 35.24 -19.39 26.03
N PRO A 186 34.85 -18.17 25.59
CA PRO A 186 35.81 -17.10 25.41
C PRO A 186 36.48 -16.84 26.76
N GLU A 187 37.81 -16.83 26.81
CA GLU A 187 38.52 -16.43 28.02
C GLU A 187 38.14 -14.98 28.34
N ASP A 188 37.50 -14.78 29.49
CA ASP A 188 37.29 -13.45 30.03
C ASP A 188 38.66 -12.81 30.19
N LYS A 189 38.93 -11.79 29.36
CA LYS A 189 40.11 -10.93 29.53
C LYS A 189 39.92 -10.15 30.82
N SER A 190 40.40 -10.73 31.93
CA SER A 190 40.61 -10.02 33.19
C SER A 190 41.70 -8.97 33.07
#